data_AF-A0A975FNJ6-F1
#
_entry.id   AF-A0A975FNJ6-F1
#
_cell.length_a   1.000
_cell.length_b   1.000
_cell.length_c   1.000
_cell.angle_alpha   90.00
_cell.angle_beta   90.00
_cell.angle_gamma   90.00
#
_symmetry.space_group_name_H-M   'P 1'
#
loop_
_entity.id
_entity.type
_entity.pdbx_description
1 polymer ?
#
loop_
_entity_poly.entity_id
_entity_poly.type
_entity_poly.pdbx_seq_one_letter_code
_entity_poly.pdbx_strand_id
1 'polypeptide(L)'
;MDEATPILFDLPLRGRMLVQNSPARRIPSHGTTLFGTSHAVDLVPVDEHGRSAPRDVRSLVALEPPERFLGFGMPVLAPAAGSVVAAHDAEADHEARRSPFVLVPYALTQAERVREGITGLAGNHVVVALGPAGPFALIAHLRRGTLRVGIGETIAAGDAIGECGNSGNSTEPHVHVQLSDTDDWARARGVPFAFRRYRDAGGAVIRGGMPGEREVVEAV
;
A
#
# COMPACT_ATOMS: atom_id res chain seq x y z
N MET A 1 9.35 -7.72 28.12
CA MET A 1 8.44 -7.73 26.95
C MET A 1 9.34 -8.13 25.81
N ASP A 2 9.26 -9.39 25.38
CA ASP A 2 10.15 -9.89 24.33
C ASP A 2 9.73 -9.19 23.03
N GLU A 3 10.53 -8.23 22.57
CA GLU A 3 10.25 -7.46 21.38
C GLU A 3 10.53 -8.39 20.20
N ALA A 4 9.48 -9.13 19.80
CA ALA A 4 9.56 -10.09 18.70
C ALA A 4 10.21 -9.40 17.49
N THR A 5 11.27 -10.01 16.97
CA THR A 5 12.02 -9.45 15.83
C THR A 5 11.04 -9.19 14.68
N PRO A 6 10.97 -7.94 14.17
CA PRO A 6 9.99 -7.59 13.14
C PRO A 6 10.28 -8.37 11.86
N ILE A 7 9.21 -8.79 11.19
CA ILE A 7 9.31 -9.37 9.85
C ILE A 7 9.82 -8.30 8.89
N LEU A 8 10.79 -8.67 8.04
CA LEU A 8 11.48 -7.74 7.15
C LEU A 8 10.96 -7.85 5.72
N PHE A 9 10.45 -6.73 5.20
CA PHE A 9 10.00 -6.56 3.83
C PHE A 9 11.01 -5.80 2.99
N ASP A 10 11.07 -6.09 1.70
CA ASP A 10 11.68 -5.20 0.73
C ASP A 10 10.65 -4.15 0.29
N LEU A 11 11.12 -2.98 -0.17
CA LEU A 11 10.21 -1.97 -0.70
C LEU A 11 9.55 -2.50 -1.98
N PRO A 12 8.21 -2.43 -2.11
CA PRO A 12 7.47 -3.01 -3.23
C PRO A 12 7.55 -2.14 -4.50
N LEU A 13 8.27 -1.02 -4.47
CA LEU A 13 8.39 -0.06 -5.56
C LEU A 13 9.85 0.32 -5.75
N ARG A 14 10.20 0.70 -6.98
CA ARG A 14 11.49 1.31 -7.30
C ARG A 14 11.36 2.83 -7.36
N GLY A 15 12.46 3.54 -7.15
CA GLY A 15 12.50 5.00 -7.15
C GLY A 15 12.05 5.61 -5.82
N ARG A 16 11.82 6.93 -5.85
CA ARG A 16 11.46 7.72 -4.66
C ARG A 16 9.99 7.58 -4.33
N MET A 17 9.69 7.40 -3.05
CA MET A 17 8.33 7.31 -2.55
C MET A 17 8.17 8.11 -1.25
N LEU A 18 7.12 8.92 -1.21
CA LEU A 18 6.64 9.59 0.00
C LEU A 18 5.86 8.58 0.83
N VAL A 19 6.23 8.47 2.10
CA VAL A 19 5.57 7.59 3.06
C VAL A 19 4.37 8.30 3.68
N GLN A 20 3.20 7.68 3.62
CA GLN A 20 1.97 8.13 4.25
C GLN A 20 1.44 7.05 5.21
N ASN A 21 0.63 7.46 6.19
CA ASN A 21 -0.01 6.57 7.16
C ASN A 21 0.96 5.52 7.75
N SER A 22 2.12 5.96 8.22
CA SER A 22 3.15 5.06 8.77
C SER A 22 2.94 4.74 10.25
N PRO A 23 3.15 3.48 10.69
CA PRO A 23 3.07 3.13 12.09
C PRO A 23 4.22 3.72 12.92
N ALA A 24 5.28 4.23 12.29
CA ALA A 24 6.34 4.98 12.98
C ALA A 24 5.85 6.30 13.59
N ARG A 25 4.74 6.86 13.08
CA ARG A 25 4.10 8.06 13.67
C ARG A 25 3.07 7.69 14.74
N ARG A 26 2.19 6.74 14.44
CA ARG A 26 1.06 6.36 15.30
C ARG A 26 0.61 4.93 14.99
N ILE A 27 0.22 4.19 16.02
CA ILE A 27 -0.50 2.92 15.89
C ILE A 27 -1.90 3.10 16.53
N PRO A 28 -3.01 2.82 15.83
CA PRO A 28 -3.09 2.37 14.44
C PRO A 28 -2.71 3.47 13.44
N SER A 29 -1.96 3.11 12.40
CA SER A 29 -1.46 4.06 11.42
C SER A 29 -2.58 4.70 10.61
N HIS A 30 -3.57 3.89 10.20
CA HIS A 30 -4.75 4.33 9.44
C HIS A 30 -5.93 4.77 10.34
N GLY A 31 -5.70 4.97 11.64
CA GLY A 31 -6.72 5.43 12.58
C GLY A 31 -7.74 4.37 13.01
N THR A 32 -7.58 3.13 12.56
CA THR A 32 -8.41 1.98 12.91
C THR A 32 -7.58 0.70 12.96
N THR A 33 -8.02 -0.26 13.78
CA THR A 33 -7.44 -1.61 13.83
C THR A 33 -8.24 -2.62 13.00
N LEU A 34 -9.38 -2.22 12.44
CA LEU A 34 -10.22 -3.08 11.61
C LEU A 34 -9.42 -3.56 10.39
N PHE A 35 -9.70 -4.77 9.92
CA PHE A 35 -9.06 -5.35 8.73
C PHE A 35 -7.53 -5.46 8.79
N GLY A 36 -6.95 -5.47 10.00
CA GLY A 36 -5.52 -5.64 10.19
C GLY A 36 -4.66 -4.42 9.87
N THR A 37 -5.25 -3.23 9.71
CA THR A 37 -4.54 -2.02 9.22
C THR A 37 -3.69 -1.30 10.27
N SER A 38 -3.50 -1.87 11.48
CA SER A 38 -2.85 -1.15 12.58
C SER A 38 -1.39 -0.78 12.30
N HIS A 39 -0.68 -1.64 11.58
CA HIS A 39 0.73 -1.48 11.18
C HIS A 39 0.92 -1.30 9.68
N ALA A 40 -0.14 -0.96 8.95
CA ALA A 40 -0.06 -0.74 7.51
C ALA A 40 0.70 0.55 7.17
N VAL A 41 1.19 0.66 5.94
CA VAL A 41 1.88 1.84 5.40
C VAL A 41 1.49 2.08 3.94
N ASP A 42 1.38 3.35 3.56
CA ASP A 42 1.12 3.77 2.19
C ASP A 42 2.39 4.35 1.56
N LEU A 43 2.73 3.89 0.37
CA LEU A 43 3.91 4.29 -0.38
C LEU A 43 3.48 4.99 -1.67
N VAL A 44 3.69 6.31 -1.72
CA VAL A 44 3.27 7.15 -2.84
C VAL A 44 4.49 7.51 -3.69
N PRO A 45 4.62 7.04 -4.94
CA PRO A 45 5.71 7.45 -5.82
C PRO A 45 5.74 8.98 -6.05
N VAL A 46 6.94 9.57 -6.01
CA VAL A 46 7.13 11.01 -6.13
C VAL A 46 8.33 11.40 -6.99
N ASP A 47 8.29 12.61 -7.56
CA ASP A 47 9.43 13.22 -8.25
C ASP A 47 10.53 13.67 -7.28
N GLU A 48 11.59 14.27 -7.84
CA GLU A 48 12.70 14.84 -7.07
C GLU A 48 12.28 15.96 -6.09
N HIS A 49 11.11 16.57 -6.30
CA HIS A 49 10.53 17.61 -5.47
C HIS A 49 9.48 17.07 -4.47
N GLY A 50 9.32 15.74 -4.37
CA GLY A 50 8.36 15.11 -3.48
C GLY A 50 6.91 15.21 -3.93
N ARG A 51 6.64 15.39 -5.23
CA ARG A 51 5.28 15.51 -5.79
C ARG A 51 4.84 14.22 -6.47
N SER A 52 3.63 13.76 -6.17
CA SER A 52 3.02 12.56 -6.78
C SER A 52 2.49 12.80 -8.20
N ALA A 53 2.13 14.05 -8.52
CA ALA A 53 1.64 14.50 -9.82
C ALA A 53 1.81 16.03 -9.95
N PRO A 54 1.83 16.60 -11.18
CA PRO A 54 1.79 18.05 -11.39
C PRO A 54 0.62 18.71 -10.63
N ARG A 55 0.83 19.95 -10.16
CA ARG A 55 -0.21 20.75 -9.50
C ARG A 55 -0.69 21.85 -10.43
N ASP A 56 -1.99 21.86 -10.68
CA ASP A 56 -2.68 22.93 -11.40
C ASP A 56 -4.04 23.20 -10.73
N VAL A 57 -4.90 24.00 -11.37
CA VAL A 57 -6.21 24.35 -10.83
C VAL A 57 -7.05 23.10 -10.52
N ARG A 58 -6.93 22.00 -11.28
CA ARG A 58 -7.67 20.76 -11.04
C ARG A 58 -7.34 20.16 -9.69
N SER A 59 -6.07 20.21 -9.28
CA SER A 59 -5.63 19.71 -7.98
C SER A 59 -6.32 20.41 -6.80
N LEU A 60 -6.90 21.60 -7.01
CA LEU A 60 -7.60 22.37 -6.00
C LEU A 60 -9.12 22.20 -6.04
N VAL A 61 -9.73 21.90 -7.19
CA VAL A 61 -11.19 21.95 -7.35
C VAL A 61 -11.84 20.73 -8.04
N ALA A 62 -11.05 19.79 -8.57
CA ALA A 62 -11.56 18.73 -9.42
C ALA A 62 -11.01 17.34 -9.05
N LEU A 63 -11.65 16.33 -9.65
CA LEU A 63 -11.09 15.00 -9.80
C LEU A 63 -9.93 15.04 -10.80
N GLU A 64 -8.94 14.16 -10.63
CA GLU A 64 -7.79 14.07 -11.52
C GLU A 64 -7.62 12.65 -12.08
N PRO A 65 -7.38 12.51 -13.40
CA PRO A 65 -7.16 11.20 -13.98
C PRO A 65 -5.92 10.54 -13.37
N PRO A 66 -5.98 9.24 -13.02
CA PRO A 66 -4.90 8.57 -12.31
C PRO A 66 -3.60 8.53 -13.13
N GLU A 67 -3.65 8.61 -14.46
CA GLU A 67 -2.50 8.66 -15.36
C GLU A 67 -1.63 9.93 -15.18
N ARG A 68 -2.11 10.94 -14.45
CA ARG A 68 -1.30 12.12 -14.10
C ARG A 68 -0.29 11.84 -12.99
N PHE A 69 -0.46 10.74 -12.26
CA PHE A 69 0.33 10.42 -11.09
C PHE A 69 1.45 9.47 -11.48
N LEU A 70 2.65 9.76 -10.96
CA LEU A 70 3.84 8.98 -11.25
C LEU A 70 3.68 7.51 -10.90
N GLY A 71 2.91 7.22 -9.83
CA GLY A 71 2.70 5.86 -9.39
C GLY A 71 1.84 5.02 -10.31
N PHE A 72 0.90 5.61 -11.05
CA PHE A 72 -0.05 4.83 -11.82
C PHE A 72 0.65 4.08 -12.97
N GLY A 73 0.49 2.76 -13.01
CA GLY A 73 1.19 1.88 -13.96
C GLY A 73 2.62 1.50 -13.56
N MET A 74 3.15 1.96 -12.43
CA MET A 74 4.48 1.53 -11.97
C MET A 74 4.48 0.05 -11.57
N PRO A 75 5.50 -0.74 -11.93
CA PRO A 75 5.62 -2.12 -11.48
C PRO A 75 5.66 -2.23 -9.96
N VAL A 76 4.82 -3.09 -9.40
CA VAL A 76 4.79 -3.44 -7.98
C VAL A 76 5.44 -4.81 -7.80
N LEU A 77 6.35 -4.86 -6.83
CA LEU A 77 7.14 -6.05 -6.51
C LEU A 77 6.66 -6.68 -5.21
N ALA A 78 6.78 -8.00 -5.10
CA ALA A 78 6.50 -8.72 -3.88
C ALA A 78 7.45 -8.25 -2.76
N PRO A 79 6.93 -7.76 -1.62
CA PRO A 79 7.77 -7.29 -0.52
C PRO A 79 8.46 -8.43 0.25
N ALA A 80 7.97 -9.67 0.11
CA ALA A 80 8.53 -10.85 0.75
C ALA A 80 8.24 -12.10 -0.10
N ALA A 81 9.02 -13.15 0.12
CA ALA A 81 8.74 -14.46 -0.45
C ALA A 81 7.60 -15.14 0.29
N GLY A 82 6.82 -15.97 -0.41
CA GLY A 82 5.71 -16.71 0.19
C GLY A 82 4.79 -17.33 -0.84
N SER A 83 3.62 -17.78 -0.38
CA SER A 83 2.57 -18.36 -1.23
C SER A 83 1.43 -17.36 -1.42
N VAL A 84 1.01 -17.14 -2.66
CA VAL A 84 -0.16 -16.30 -2.95
C VAL A 84 -1.42 -17.03 -2.54
N VAL A 85 -2.17 -16.47 -1.58
CA VAL A 85 -3.41 -17.07 -1.05
C VAL A 85 -4.66 -16.31 -1.51
N ALA A 86 -4.51 -15.08 -1.98
CA ALA A 86 -5.57 -14.34 -2.67
C ALA A 86 -4.98 -13.44 -3.76
N ALA A 87 -5.71 -13.32 -4.87
CA ALA A 87 -5.41 -12.43 -5.98
C ALA A 87 -6.75 -11.91 -6.53
N HIS A 88 -7.00 -10.61 -6.40
CA HIS A 88 -8.23 -9.97 -6.88
C HIS A 88 -7.88 -8.88 -7.90
N ASP A 89 -8.49 -8.94 -9.09
CA ASP A 89 -8.14 -8.07 -10.23
C ASP A 89 -9.38 -7.59 -11.03
N ALA A 90 -10.49 -7.37 -10.34
CA ALA A 90 -11.77 -7.01 -10.97
C ALA A 90 -12.23 -5.55 -10.72
N GLU A 91 -11.69 -4.87 -9.71
CA GLU A 91 -12.11 -3.52 -9.33
C GLU A 91 -11.59 -2.48 -10.32
N ALA A 92 -12.47 -1.58 -10.75
CA ALA A 92 -12.07 -0.48 -11.61
C ALA A 92 -11.18 0.52 -10.83
N ASP A 93 -10.09 0.94 -11.45
CA ASP A 93 -9.40 2.16 -11.04
C ASP A 93 -10.33 3.36 -11.23
N HIS A 94 -10.27 4.32 -10.30
CA HIS A 94 -11.08 5.53 -10.37
C HIS A 94 -10.20 6.78 -10.32
N GLU A 95 -10.81 7.94 -10.59
CA GLU A 95 -10.15 9.24 -10.49
C GLU A 95 -9.53 9.50 -9.10
N ALA A 96 -8.42 10.22 -9.08
CA ALA A 96 -7.77 10.68 -7.87
C ALA A 96 -8.41 11.97 -7.31
N ARG A 97 -8.22 12.18 -6.01
CA ARG A 97 -8.88 13.19 -5.19
C ARG A 97 -7.87 13.83 -4.25
N ARG A 98 -7.18 14.87 -4.72
CA ARG A 98 -6.28 15.70 -3.88
C ARG A 98 -6.95 16.95 -3.31
N SER A 99 -8.07 17.39 -3.90
CA SER A 99 -8.81 18.56 -3.43
C SER A 99 -9.67 18.23 -2.20
N PRO A 100 -9.63 19.05 -1.13
CA PRO A 100 -10.55 18.93 -0.01
C PRO A 100 -12.03 18.96 -0.43
N PHE A 101 -12.38 19.73 -1.47
CA PHE A 101 -13.76 19.85 -1.95
C PHE A 101 -14.30 18.53 -2.52
N VAL A 102 -13.46 17.73 -3.19
CA VAL A 102 -13.85 16.42 -3.74
C VAL A 102 -13.62 15.27 -2.75
N LEU A 103 -12.79 15.47 -1.73
CA LEU A 103 -12.57 14.49 -0.66
C LEU A 103 -13.76 14.36 0.28
N VAL A 104 -14.49 15.44 0.58
CA VAL A 104 -15.64 15.39 1.50
C VAL A 104 -16.74 14.43 1.02
N PRO A 105 -17.26 14.53 -0.23
CA PRO A 105 -18.24 13.55 -0.72
C PRO A 105 -17.70 12.12 -0.74
N TYR A 106 -16.42 11.94 -1.04
CA TYR A 106 -15.77 10.63 -1.03
C TYR A 106 -15.65 10.02 0.37
N ALA A 107 -15.42 10.85 1.39
CA ALA A 107 -15.39 10.42 2.78
C ALA A 107 -16.77 9.92 3.27
N LEU A 108 -17.87 10.44 2.70
CA LEU A 108 -19.22 10.01 3.06
C LEU A 108 -19.55 8.58 2.58
N THR A 109 -18.83 8.07 1.58
CA THR A 109 -19.01 6.70 1.05
C THR A 109 -18.13 5.66 1.75
N GLN A 110 -17.35 6.05 2.78
CA GLN A 110 -16.45 5.15 3.52
C GLN A 110 -17.20 3.99 4.19
N ALA A 111 -18.39 4.24 4.75
CA ALA A 111 -19.18 3.21 5.41
C ALA A 111 -19.68 2.13 4.44
N GLU A 112 -19.86 2.46 3.16
CA GLU A 112 -20.26 1.51 2.12
C GLU A 112 -19.09 0.58 1.78
N ARG A 113 -17.90 1.13 1.54
CA ARG A 113 -16.68 0.32 1.31
C ARG A 113 -16.34 -0.61 2.46
N VAL A 114 -16.55 -0.16 3.71
CA VAL A 114 -16.38 -1.03 4.89
C VAL A 114 -17.36 -2.21 4.87
N ARG A 115 -18.60 -2.01 4.40
CA ARG A 115 -19.58 -3.11 4.28
C ARG A 115 -19.25 -4.06 3.13
N GLU A 116 -18.61 -3.57 2.08
CA GLU A 116 -18.06 -4.38 0.98
C GLU A 116 -16.83 -5.22 1.40
N GLY A 117 -16.33 -5.01 2.62
CA GLY A 117 -15.25 -5.79 3.20
C GLY A 117 -13.90 -5.51 2.54
N ILE A 118 -13.04 -6.53 2.49
CA ILE A 118 -11.66 -6.36 2.00
C ILE A 118 -11.62 -5.89 0.55
N THR A 119 -12.55 -6.33 -0.30
CA THR A 119 -12.59 -5.93 -1.71
C THR A 119 -12.84 -4.43 -1.87
N GLY A 120 -13.84 -3.88 -1.17
CA GLY A 120 -14.13 -2.44 -1.23
C GLY A 120 -13.02 -1.57 -0.63
N LEU A 121 -12.31 -2.09 0.38
CA LEU A 121 -11.21 -1.38 1.04
C LEU A 121 -9.90 -1.46 0.25
N ALA A 122 -9.45 -2.66 -0.08
CA ALA A 122 -8.16 -2.94 -0.72
C ALA A 122 -8.19 -2.73 -2.25
N GLY A 123 -9.34 -2.83 -2.90
CA GLY A 123 -9.42 -2.83 -4.35
C GLY A 123 -8.80 -4.09 -4.95
N ASN A 124 -8.12 -3.96 -6.09
CA ASN A 124 -7.29 -5.05 -6.61
C ASN A 124 -6.09 -5.26 -5.71
N HIS A 125 -5.80 -6.51 -5.37
CA HIS A 125 -4.80 -6.81 -4.36
C HIS A 125 -4.24 -8.23 -4.49
N VAL A 126 -3.06 -8.43 -3.91
CA VAL A 126 -2.43 -9.74 -3.72
C VAL A 126 -2.21 -9.96 -2.23
N VAL A 127 -2.54 -11.16 -1.75
CA VAL A 127 -2.25 -11.61 -0.38
C VAL A 127 -1.24 -12.74 -0.43
N VAL A 128 -0.13 -12.57 0.30
CA VAL A 128 0.97 -13.53 0.37
C VAL A 128 1.06 -14.08 1.79
N ALA A 129 0.89 -15.39 1.95
CA ALA A 129 1.19 -16.07 3.20
C ALA A 129 2.71 -16.29 3.31
N LEU A 130 3.32 -15.78 4.37
CA LEU A 130 4.78 -15.89 4.61
C LEU A 130 5.18 -17.22 5.28
N GLY A 131 4.19 -18.02 5.65
CA GLY A 131 4.33 -19.35 6.21
C GLY A 131 3.02 -20.13 6.09
N PRO A 132 2.98 -21.42 6.47
CA PRO A 132 1.81 -22.28 6.28
C PRO A 132 0.51 -21.77 6.94
N ALA A 133 0.64 -20.97 8.00
CA ALA A 133 -0.48 -20.35 8.72
C ALA A 133 -0.34 -18.82 8.78
N GLY A 134 0.37 -18.23 7.81
CA GLY A 134 0.71 -16.81 7.80
C GLY A 134 2.03 -16.48 8.51
N PRO A 135 2.25 -15.20 8.88
CA PRO A 135 1.31 -14.08 8.72
C PRO A 135 1.11 -13.71 7.23
N PHE A 136 0.11 -12.87 6.96
CA PHE A 136 -0.42 -12.59 5.64
C PHE A 136 -0.10 -11.16 5.23
N ALA A 137 0.71 -11.00 4.19
CA ALA A 137 1.06 -9.70 3.61
C ALA A 137 0.02 -9.32 2.56
N LEU A 138 -0.63 -8.18 2.71
CA LEU A 138 -1.57 -7.64 1.73
C LEU A 138 -0.95 -6.44 1.03
N ILE A 139 -0.98 -6.49 -0.30
CA ILE A 139 -0.52 -5.43 -1.20
C ILE A 139 -1.72 -4.98 -2.02
N ALA A 140 -2.14 -3.72 -1.86
CA ALA A 140 -3.44 -3.22 -2.31
C ALA A 140 -3.36 -2.13 -3.37
N HIS A 141 -4.54 -1.69 -3.82
CA HIS A 141 -4.76 -0.61 -4.78
C HIS A 141 -4.07 -0.85 -6.13
N LEU A 142 -3.95 -2.12 -6.52
CA LEU A 142 -3.33 -2.50 -7.79
C LEU A 142 -4.20 -2.09 -8.99
N ARG A 143 -3.55 -1.92 -10.15
CA ARG A 143 -4.21 -1.53 -11.39
C ARG A 143 -4.94 -2.72 -11.98
N ARG A 144 -6.18 -2.49 -12.43
CA ARG A 144 -7.03 -3.54 -12.97
C ARG A 144 -6.44 -4.20 -14.22
N GLY A 145 -6.50 -5.52 -14.26
CA GLY A 145 -6.04 -6.35 -15.38
C GLY A 145 -4.53 -6.46 -15.47
N THR A 146 -3.80 -6.18 -14.39
CA THR A 146 -2.32 -6.16 -14.39
C THR A 146 -1.68 -7.18 -13.47
N LEU A 147 -2.47 -7.92 -12.66
CA LEU A 147 -1.89 -8.92 -11.76
C LEU A 147 -1.12 -9.97 -12.57
N ARG A 148 0.09 -10.28 -12.11
CA ARG A 148 1.03 -11.20 -12.77
C ARG A 148 1.11 -12.56 -12.09
N VAL A 149 0.42 -12.70 -10.96
CA VAL A 149 0.48 -13.87 -10.08
C VAL A 149 -0.92 -14.37 -9.78
N GLY A 150 -1.04 -15.68 -9.53
CA GLY A 150 -2.30 -16.34 -9.20
C GLY A 150 -2.29 -17.03 -7.84
N ILE A 151 -3.47 -17.36 -7.33
CA ILE A 151 -3.62 -18.16 -6.10
C ILE A 151 -2.90 -19.49 -6.25
N GLY A 152 -2.13 -19.87 -5.22
CA GLY A 152 -1.33 -21.10 -5.16
C GLY A 152 0.11 -20.95 -5.68
N GLU A 153 0.44 -19.81 -6.29
CA GLU A 153 1.78 -19.54 -6.78
C GLU A 153 2.74 -19.25 -5.61
N THR A 154 3.98 -19.75 -5.72
CA THR A 154 5.07 -19.38 -4.80
C THR A 154 5.92 -18.31 -5.45
N ILE A 155 6.10 -17.18 -4.76
CA ILE A 155 6.85 -16.03 -5.26
C ILE A 155 8.05 -15.73 -4.38
N ALA A 156 9.09 -15.15 -4.95
CA ALA A 156 10.23 -14.58 -4.26
C ALA A 156 10.03 -13.08 -3.98
N ALA A 157 10.73 -12.55 -2.97
CA ALA A 157 10.82 -11.11 -2.78
C ALA A 157 11.43 -10.46 -4.03
N GLY A 158 10.81 -9.38 -4.51
CA GLY A 158 11.22 -8.69 -5.74
C GLY A 158 10.56 -9.19 -7.03
N ASP A 159 9.78 -10.27 -7.00
CA ASP A 159 9.00 -10.70 -8.17
C ASP A 159 7.92 -9.68 -8.50
N ALA A 160 7.67 -9.45 -9.79
CA ALA A 160 6.63 -8.52 -10.22
C ALA A 160 5.24 -9.15 -10.00
N ILE A 161 4.39 -8.48 -9.21
CA ILE A 161 3.05 -8.99 -8.86
C ILE A 161 1.93 -8.24 -9.59
N GLY A 162 2.18 -7.04 -10.07
CA GLY A 162 1.20 -6.22 -10.80
C GLY A 162 1.72 -4.81 -11.03
N GLU A 163 0.80 -3.89 -11.32
CA GLU A 163 1.09 -2.45 -11.44
C GLU A 163 0.33 -1.66 -10.37
N CYS A 164 0.90 -0.52 -9.95
CA CYS A 164 0.27 0.39 -9.02
C CYS A 164 -0.93 1.06 -9.70
N GLY A 165 -2.07 1.03 -9.03
CA GLY A 165 -3.34 1.51 -9.55
C GLY A 165 -3.95 2.58 -8.65
N ASN A 166 -5.27 2.66 -8.69
CA ASN A 166 -6.09 3.52 -7.85
C ASN A 166 -7.48 2.91 -7.60
N SER A 167 -7.52 1.59 -7.41
CA SER A 167 -8.74 0.84 -7.11
C SER A 167 -9.02 0.79 -5.59
N GLY A 168 -10.25 0.46 -5.20
CA GLY A 168 -10.62 0.33 -3.78
C GLY A 168 -10.72 1.66 -3.04
N ASN A 169 -10.37 1.69 -1.76
CA ASN A 169 -10.43 2.89 -0.92
C ASN A 169 -9.19 3.79 -1.09
N SER A 170 -8.89 4.21 -2.31
CA SER A 170 -7.73 5.05 -2.61
C SER A 170 -8.10 6.51 -2.90
N THR A 171 -7.26 7.45 -2.50
CA THR A 171 -7.44 8.87 -2.86
C THR A 171 -6.49 9.32 -3.97
N GLU A 172 -5.34 8.68 -4.12
CA GLU A 172 -4.39 8.91 -5.22
C GLU A 172 -3.57 7.63 -5.45
N PRO A 173 -2.99 7.40 -6.64
CA PRO A 173 -2.18 6.21 -6.91
C PRO A 173 -1.04 6.01 -5.91
N HIS A 174 -1.09 4.90 -5.18
CA HIS A 174 -0.12 4.50 -4.16
C HIS A 174 -0.17 2.98 -3.95
N VAL A 175 0.86 2.44 -3.29
CA VAL A 175 0.87 1.03 -2.85
C VAL A 175 0.67 0.98 -1.35
N HIS A 176 -0.44 0.39 -0.94
CA HIS A 176 -0.70 0.05 0.46
C HIS A 176 -0.08 -1.30 0.79
N VAL A 177 0.67 -1.37 1.88
CA VAL A 177 1.27 -2.61 2.40
C VAL A 177 0.87 -2.81 3.84
N GLN A 178 0.36 -4.00 4.15
CA GLN A 178 0.12 -4.40 5.54
C GLN A 178 0.49 -5.87 5.77
N LEU A 179 0.69 -6.21 7.04
CA LEU A 179 0.88 -7.58 7.49
C LEU A 179 -0.17 -7.90 8.56
N SER A 180 -0.85 -9.04 8.44
CA SER A 180 -1.92 -9.46 9.35
C SER A 180 -1.72 -10.88 9.87
N ASP A 181 -2.26 -11.18 11.05
CA ASP A 181 -2.14 -12.48 11.70
C ASP A 181 -3.08 -13.56 11.12
N THR A 182 -4.12 -13.15 10.38
CA THR A 182 -5.05 -14.03 9.67
C THR A 182 -5.53 -13.37 8.37
N ASP A 183 -5.92 -14.20 7.41
CA ASP A 183 -6.66 -13.82 6.19
C ASP A 183 -8.19 -13.74 6.40
N ASP A 184 -8.70 -14.05 7.60
CA ASP A 184 -10.03 -13.64 8.04
C ASP A 184 -10.02 -12.14 8.40
N TRP A 185 -10.15 -11.29 7.37
CA TRP A 185 -10.03 -9.84 7.50
C TRP A 185 -11.00 -9.21 8.50
N ALA A 186 -12.16 -9.82 8.77
CA ALA A 186 -13.08 -9.30 9.78
C ALA A 186 -12.52 -9.41 11.21
N ARG A 187 -11.54 -10.30 11.43
CA ARG A 187 -10.91 -10.59 12.73
C ARG A 187 -9.40 -10.29 12.76
N ALA A 188 -8.83 -9.96 11.61
CA ALA A 188 -7.41 -9.70 11.43
C ALA A 188 -6.89 -8.59 12.36
N ARG A 189 -5.71 -8.84 12.94
CA ARG A 189 -4.92 -7.84 13.65
C ARG A 189 -3.64 -7.58 12.88
N GLY A 190 -3.27 -6.31 12.79
CA GLY A 190 -2.05 -5.91 12.12
C GLY A 190 -0.82 -6.34 12.93
N VAL A 191 0.11 -6.98 12.24
CA VAL A 191 1.38 -7.47 12.78
C VAL A 191 2.47 -6.44 12.46
N PRO A 192 3.34 -6.07 13.43
CA PRO A 192 4.48 -5.22 13.14
C PRO A 192 5.41 -5.83 12.10
N PHE A 193 5.83 -5.01 11.14
CA PHE A 193 6.90 -5.34 10.19
C PHE A 193 7.80 -4.12 10.02
N ALA A 194 8.95 -4.32 9.38
CA ALA A 194 9.88 -3.25 9.02
C ALA A 194 10.42 -3.49 7.61
N PHE A 195 10.99 -2.46 6.99
CA PHE A 195 11.70 -2.64 5.74
C PHE A 195 13.14 -3.07 6.00
N ARG A 196 13.59 -4.11 5.29
CA ARG A 196 14.93 -4.68 5.36
C ARG A 196 16.00 -3.62 5.18
N ARG A 197 15.81 -2.74 4.20
CA ARG A 197 16.63 -1.56 3.96
C ARG A 197 15.93 -0.56 3.04
N TYR A 198 16.25 0.72 3.22
CA TYR A 198 15.88 1.81 2.34
C TYR A 198 16.86 2.96 2.52
N ARG A 199 16.90 3.88 1.54
CA ARG A 199 17.63 5.13 1.63
C ARG A 199 16.68 6.24 2.03
N ASP A 200 17.04 7.03 3.04
CA ASP A 200 16.27 8.22 3.44
C ASP A 200 16.54 9.43 2.53
N ALA A 201 15.83 10.52 2.77
CA ALA A 201 16.00 11.78 2.02
C ALA A 201 17.40 12.42 2.21
N GLY A 202 18.11 12.09 3.30
CA GLY A 202 19.48 12.53 3.57
C GLY A 202 20.54 11.66 2.88
N GLY A 203 20.12 10.56 2.23
CA GLY A 203 20.99 9.61 1.56
C GLY A 203 21.53 8.49 2.46
N ALA A 204 21.17 8.45 3.74
CA ALA A 204 21.58 7.39 4.65
C ALA A 204 20.82 6.09 4.34
N VAL A 205 21.53 4.95 4.40
CA VAL A 205 20.90 3.63 4.25
C VAL A 205 20.48 3.13 5.62
N ILE A 206 19.17 3.10 5.84
CA ILE A 206 18.55 2.53 7.03
C ILE A 206 18.35 1.03 6.83
N ARG A 207 18.50 0.23 7.88
CA ARG A 207 18.33 -1.23 7.86
C ARG A 207 17.38 -1.66 8.97
N GLY A 208 16.42 -2.52 8.63
CA GLY A 208 15.44 -3.05 9.58
C GLY A 208 14.56 -1.98 10.23
N GLY A 209 14.19 -0.94 9.50
CA GLY A 209 13.44 0.20 10.02
C GLY A 209 12.08 0.38 9.34
N MET A 210 11.17 1.08 10.02
CA MET A 210 9.94 1.62 9.41
C MET A 210 10.16 3.11 9.16
N PRO A 211 10.03 3.61 7.91
CA PRO A 211 10.20 5.03 7.63
C PRO A 211 9.12 5.88 8.27
N GLY A 212 9.48 7.11 8.61
CA GLY A 212 8.58 8.09 9.22
C GLY A 212 7.49 8.54 8.25
N GLU A 213 6.34 8.95 8.79
CA GLU A 213 5.34 9.62 7.95
C GLU A 213 5.93 10.91 7.37
N ARG A 214 5.69 11.16 6.08
CA ARG A 214 6.22 12.27 5.28
C ARG A 214 7.70 12.16 4.92
N GLU A 215 8.36 11.06 5.27
CA GLU A 215 9.69 10.77 4.78
C GLU A 215 9.62 10.40 3.29
N VAL A 216 10.62 10.84 2.52
CA VAL A 216 10.84 10.35 1.16
C VAL A 216 11.95 9.31 1.22
N VAL A 217 11.63 8.09 0.78
CA VAL A 217 12.57 6.96 0.79
C VAL A 217 12.76 6.36 -0.59
N GLU A 218 13.83 5.60 -0.77
CA GLU A 218 14.14 4.89 -2.00
C GLU A 218 14.67 3.47 -1.72
N ALA A 219 14.35 2.52 -2.60
CA ALA A 219 14.87 1.16 -2.54
C ALA A 219 16.39 1.11 -2.82
N VAL A 220 17.12 0.25 -2.10
CA VAL A 220 18.59 0.07 -2.19
C VAL A 220 18.99 -1.39 -2.25
#